data_AF-A0A7X9HV08-F1
#
_entry.id   AF-A0A7X9HV08-F1
#
_cell.length_a   1.000
_cell.length_b   1.000
_cell.length_c   1.000
_cell.angle_alpha   90.00
_cell.angle_beta   90.00
_cell.angle_gamma   90.00
#
_symmetry.space_group_name_H-M   'P 1'
#
loop_
_entity.id
_entity.type
_entity.pdbx_description
1 polymer ?
#
loop_
_entity_poly.entity_id
_entity_poly.type
_entity_poly.pdbx_seq_one_letter_code
_entity_poly.pdbx_strand_id
1 'polypeptide(L)'
;MKLVHLLGHNPNWNTEIYFEQNVGDEFLITAFTFGNNYYKHKRVSQVLEKSMIDLQFYGHKESAKLSKGKLSEFDFHPAKIFTDIELSKQELHNSVVKAIIYQSESRFNKIIIPAFYEDENIESFISIVKSINRFLRENKVNRKEYYMTVPLAYDIIRNKENVERLLFELTDFNICFDGYFIVCENKPEQGQKISNDIKIIRNLSRFFCVLKNQRFKTIYAYANWDALFYLAQTDIDYITIGTYENLRNFFIRRFTDDISGGASDGYYFSEQLLNMIRAKDLISLRSNNIIGMVENRKNIFSDIILGENYVWNIHKPEVNKNYLLSISHLLKQVSKIYPIRNRKIHVLFLIESAIQKYNKIREKYVHLQNESRNYHLDVWKMHLLKKVDMKPDDFET
;
A
#
# COMPACT_ATOMS: atom_id res chain seq x y z
N MET A 1 -14.02 4.40 4.48
CA MET A 1 -12.72 4.22 3.81
C MET A 1 -12.37 5.51 3.07
N LYS A 2 -11.14 5.99 3.21
CA LYS A 2 -10.55 7.15 2.53
C LYS A 2 -9.35 6.70 1.70
N LEU A 3 -9.13 7.32 0.55
CA LEU A 3 -7.99 7.09 -0.31
C LEU A 3 -6.90 8.13 -0.08
N VAL A 4 -5.69 7.66 0.14
CA VAL A 4 -4.53 8.50 0.46
C VAL A 4 -3.53 8.45 -0.69
N HIS A 5 -3.30 9.56 -1.38
CA HIS A 5 -2.32 9.63 -2.45
C HIS A 5 -0.90 9.63 -1.89
N LEU A 6 -0.12 8.60 -2.22
CA LEU A 6 1.27 8.50 -1.83
C LEU A 6 2.13 9.37 -2.75
N LEU A 7 2.72 10.42 -2.19
CA LEU A 7 3.52 11.40 -2.91
C LEU A 7 4.97 10.93 -2.98
N GLY A 8 5.46 10.68 -4.20
CA GLY A 8 6.86 10.42 -4.50
C GLY A 8 7.45 11.48 -5.43
N HIS A 9 8.45 11.11 -6.23
CA HIS A 9 9.24 12.05 -7.05
C HIS A 9 8.40 12.94 -7.98
N ASN A 10 7.27 12.44 -8.50
CA ASN A 10 6.38 13.20 -9.36
C ASN A 10 5.00 13.41 -8.71
N PRO A 11 4.87 14.33 -7.73
CA PRO A 11 3.60 14.57 -7.05
C PRO A 11 2.58 15.32 -7.90
N ASN A 12 2.97 15.82 -9.08
CA ASN A 12 2.08 16.53 -9.99
C ASN A 12 0.88 15.65 -10.38
N TRP A 13 1.12 14.38 -10.73
CA TRP A 13 0.04 13.50 -11.16
C TRP A 13 -1.00 13.21 -10.07
N ASN A 14 -0.53 13.05 -8.82
CA ASN A 14 -1.41 12.86 -7.67
C ASN A 14 -2.24 14.12 -7.38
N THR A 15 -1.63 15.30 -7.45
CA THR A 15 -2.32 16.56 -7.15
C THR A 15 -3.26 16.98 -8.26
N GLU A 16 -2.85 16.85 -9.52
CA GLU A 16 -3.69 17.14 -10.70
C GLU A 16 -4.93 16.26 -10.73
N ILE A 17 -4.80 14.93 -10.57
CA ILE A 17 -5.97 14.05 -10.62
C ILE A 17 -6.94 14.30 -9.45
N TYR A 18 -6.42 14.71 -8.31
CA TYR A 18 -7.23 15.11 -7.17
C TYR A 18 -8.04 16.38 -7.46
N PHE A 19 -7.42 17.43 -8.02
CA PHE A 19 -8.12 18.69 -8.32
C PHE A 19 -9.02 18.62 -9.56
N GLU A 20 -8.60 17.88 -10.60
CA GLU A 20 -9.28 17.83 -11.89
C GLU A 20 -10.37 16.76 -11.95
N GLN A 21 -10.17 15.63 -11.26
CA GLN A 21 -11.03 14.44 -11.36
C GLN A 21 -11.61 13.99 -10.01
N ASN A 22 -11.34 14.73 -8.92
CA ASN A 22 -11.81 14.40 -7.56
C ASN A 22 -11.44 12.97 -7.11
N VAL A 23 -10.23 12.54 -7.48
CA VAL A 23 -9.65 11.24 -7.10
C VAL A 23 -8.82 11.42 -5.83
N GLY A 24 -9.06 10.58 -4.82
CA GLY A 24 -8.41 10.68 -3.52
C GLY A 24 -9.14 11.53 -2.49
N ASP A 25 -8.70 11.44 -1.24
CA ASP A 25 -9.25 12.18 -0.11
C ASP A 25 -8.15 12.92 0.67
N GLU A 26 -6.98 12.29 0.82
CA GLU A 26 -5.84 12.79 1.60
C GLU A 26 -4.51 12.46 0.91
N PHE A 27 -3.39 12.92 1.48
CA PHE A 27 -2.05 12.73 0.92
C PHE A 27 -1.06 12.20 1.95
N LEU A 28 -0.15 11.32 1.50
CA LEU A 28 0.97 10.83 2.30
C LEU A 28 2.28 11.33 1.69
N ILE A 29 2.95 12.22 2.40
CA ILE A 29 4.25 12.76 2.04
C ILE A 29 5.32 11.73 2.43
N THR A 30 6.19 11.37 1.49
CA THR A 30 7.34 10.50 1.78
C THR A 30 8.58 11.33 2.11
N ALA A 31 9.06 11.26 3.35
CA ALA A 31 10.24 12.00 3.80
C ALA A 31 11.48 11.68 2.96
N PHE A 32 11.63 10.45 2.47
CA PHE A 32 12.72 10.03 1.60
C PHE A 32 12.83 10.90 0.34
N THR A 33 11.69 11.31 -0.22
CA THR A 33 11.64 12.10 -1.45
C THR A 33 11.72 13.61 -1.19
N PHE A 34 11.01 14.08 -0.16
CA PHE A 34 10.80 15.52 0.03
C PHE A 34 11.72 16.17 1.07
N GLY A 35 12.30 15.38 1.99
CA GLY A 35 13.16 15.90 3.04
C GLY A 35 12.43 16.81 4.02
N ASN A 36 13.20 17.55 4.82
CA ASN A 36 12.65 18.46 5.85
C ASN A 36 12.06 19.74 5.23
N ASN A 37 12.34 20.00 3.95
CA ASN A 37 11.80 21.14 3.20
C ASN A 37 10.54 20.82 2.39
N TYR A 38 9.83 19.73 2.69
CA TYR A 38 8.63 19.31 1.93
C TYR A 38 7.59 20.42 1.74
N TYR A 39 7.43 21.30 2.73
CA TYR A 39 6.46 22.40 2.72
C TYR A 39 6.78 23.49 1.69
N LYS A 40 8.02 23.56 1.20
CA LYS A 40 8.43 24.49 0.12
C LYS A 40 8.08 23.95 -1.26
N HIS A 41 7.80 22.66 -1.40
CA HIS A 41 7.50 22.07 -2.70
C HIS A 41 6.12 22.52 -3.18
N LYS A 42 6.07 23.20 -4.34
CA LYS A 42 4.87 23.86 -4.90
C LYS A 42 3.61 23.00 -4.87
N ARG A 43 3.71 21.71 -5.19
CA ARG A 43 2.54 20.80 -5.18
C ARG A 43 2.18 20.27 -3.80
N VAL A 44 3.15 20.09 -2.92
CA VAL A 44 2.92 19.55 -1.57
C VAL A 44 2.26 20.62 -0.70
N SER A 45 2.72 21.87 -0.81
CA SER A 45 2.16 22.99 -0.05
C SER A 45 0.67 23.21 -0.31
N GLN A 46 0.20 22.93 -1.54
CA GLN A 46 -1.21 23.03 -1.93
C GLN A 46 -2.13 22.04 -1.20
N VAL A 47 -1.58 20.96 -0.67
CA VAL A 47 -2.36 19.86 -0.07
C VAL A 47 -1.96 19.58 1.38
N LEU A 48 -1.16 20.46 1.99
CA LEU A 48 -0.53 20.21 3.29
C LEU A 48 -1.55 19.97 4.41
N GLU A 49 -2.66 20.71 4.41
CA GLU A 49 -3.74 20.59 5.42
C GLU A 49 -4.49 19.25 5.34
N LYS A 50 -4.39 18.54 4.21
CA LYS A 50 -4.94 17.20 3.99
C LYS A 50 -3.86 16.11 3.97
N SER A 51 -2.66 16.45 4.41
CA SER A 51 -1.51 15.55 4.35
C SER A 51 -1.20 14.93 5.70
N MET A 52 -0.44 13.84 5.64
CA MET A 52 0.35 13.26 6.71
C MET A 52 1.75 12.99 6.16
N ILE A 53 2.74 12.79 7.02
CA ILE A 53 4.12 12.50 6.60
C ILE A 53 4.56 11.14 7.15
N ASP A 54 5.00 10.25 6.27
CA ASP A 54 5.77 9.09 6.68
C ASP A 54 7.24 9.49 6.72
N LEU A 55 7.84 9.43 7.91
CA LEU A 55 9.26 9.72 8.12
C LEU A 55 10.17 8.54 7.79
N GLN A 56 9.59 7.35 7.50
CA GLN A 56 10.26 6.20 6.89
C GLN A 56 11.47 5.67 7.68
N PHE A 57 11.30 5.46 8.99
CA PHE A 57 12.30 4.91 9.92
C PHE A 57 12.62 3.42 9.69
N TYR A 58 12.27 2.86 8.53
CA TYR A 58 12.27 1.42 8.30
C TYR A 58 13.66 0.79 8.45
N GLY A 59 14.74 1.44 7.99
CA GLY A 59 16.08 0.84 8.10
C GLY A 59 16.87 1.25 9.35
N HIS A 60 17.67 0.31 9.89
CA HIS A 60 18.69 0.53 10.92
C HIS A 60 19.96 -0.31 10.66
N LYS A 61 21.03 -0.09 11.44
CA LYS A 61 22.43 -0.53 11.21
C LYS A 61 22.64 -1.99 10.75
N GLU A 62 21.81 -2.96 11.14
CA GLU A 62 21.94 -4.36 10.67
C GLU A 62 21.75 -4.51 9.15
N SER A 63 21.11 -3.53 8.52
CA SER A 63 20.93 -3.44 7.07
C SER A 63 22.09 -2.74 6.32
N ALA A 64 23.21 -2.51 7.01
CA ALA A 64 24.55 -2.13 6.53
C ALA A 64 24.74 -0.86 5.67
N LYS A 65 23.72 -0.24 5.07
CA LYS A 65 23.81 1.07 4.36
C LYS A 65 22.43 1.68 4.17
N LEU A 66 21.98 2.59 5.05
CA LEU A 66 20.77 3.37 4.72
C LEU A 66 21.02 4.20 3.47
N SER A 67 20.27 3.97 2.39
CA SER A 67 20.27 4.88 1.25
C SER A 67 19.71 6.20 1.73
N LYS A 68 20.58 7.22 1.80
CA LYS A 68 20.32 8.41 2.63
C LYS A 68 19.18 9.27 2.11
N GLY A 69 18.82 9.15 0.82
CA GLY A 69 17.79 9.96 0.17
C GLY A 69 17.85 11.42 0.68
N LYS A 70 16.71 11.95 1.13
CA LYS A 70 16.64 13.17 1.96
C LYS A 70 16.35 12.92 3.43
N LEU A 71 16.43 11.66 3.89
CA LEU A 71 16.15 11.30 5.27
C LEU A 71 17.17 11.89 6.25
N SER A 72 18.40 12.09 5.81
CA SER A 72 19.44 12.75 6.61
C SER A 72 19.20 14.25 6.85
N GLU A 73 18.19 14.88 6.23
CA GLU A 73 17.85 16.28 6.50
C GLU A 73 17.14 16.50 7.85
N PHE A 74 16.69 15.41 8.49
CA PHE A 74 16.04 15.44 9.79
C PHE A 74 17.04 15.09 10.90
N ASP A 75 17.27 16.02 11.83
CA ASP A 75 18.30 15.88 12.88
C ASP A 75 18.06 14.71 13.84
N PHE A 76 16.82 14.27 13.96
CA PHE A 76 16.42 13.13 14.78
C PHE A 76 16.34 11.83 13.99
N HIS A 77 16.50 11.86 12.65
CA HIS A 77 16.29 10.67 11.85
C HIS A 77 17.52 9.75 11.92
N PRO A 78 17.31 8.43 12.05
CA PRO A 78 18.40 7.48 12.16
C PRO A 78 19.43 7.59 11.02
N ALA A 79 19.02 7.81 9.77
CA ALA A 79 19.91 8.08 8.62
C ALA A 79 20.92 9.26 8.79
N LYS A 80 20.67 10.20 9.72
CA LYS A 80 21.63 11.26 10.10
C LYS A 80 22.47 10.86 11.31
N ILE A 81 21.88 10.15 12.26
CA ILE A 81 22.52 9.76 13.54
C ILE A 81 23.45 8.55 13.36
N PHE A 82 23.14 7.61 12.46
CA PHE A 82 23.92 6.42 12.15
C PHE A 82 25.19 6.77 11.34
N THR A 83 26.23 7.23 12.03
CA THR A 83 27.58 7.41 11.48
C THR A 83 28.58 6.46 12.18
N ASP A 84 28.30 5.15 12.13
CA ASP A 84 29.21 4.03 12.50
C ASP A 84 29.05 3.39 13.91
N ILE A 85 28.30 3.98 14.85
CA ILE A 85 28.10 3.42 16.21
C ILE A 85 26.76 2.66 16.32
N GLU A 86 26.73 1.55 17.06
CA GLU A 86 25.46 0.87 17.44
C GLU A 86 24.68 1.79 18.37
N LEU A 87 23.47 2.20 17.96
CA LEU A 87 22.59 2.98 18.83
C LEU A 87 21.96 2.07 19.87
N SER A 88 21.99 2.53 21.11
CA SER A 88 21.21 1.94 22.20
C SER A 88 19.70 2.03 21.90
N LYS A 89 18.93 1.11 22.49
CA LYS A 89 17.44 1.18 22.46
C LYS A 89 16.90 2.54 22.90
N GLN A 90 17.61 3.21 23.82
CA GLN A 90 17.25 4.54 24.30
C GLN A 90 17.39 5.62 23.22
N GLU A 91 18.42 5.55 22.39
CA GLU A 91 18.62 6.51 21.30
C GLU A 91 17.60 6.33 20.17
N LEU A 92 17.27 5.08 19.85
CA LEU A 92 16.18 4.77 18.92
C LEU A 92 14.84 5.30 19.44
N HIS A 93 14.53 5.05 20.72
CA HIS A 93 13.36 5.60 21.37
C HIS A 93 13.32 7.14 21.31
N ASN A 94 14.43 7.81 21.66
CA ASN A 94 14.53 9.27 21.62
C ASN A 94 14.32 9.82 20.21
N SER A 95 14.79 9.10 19.18
CA SER A 95 14.60 9.46 17.77
C SER A 95 13.12 9.41 17.37
N VAL A 96 12.41 8.36 17.79
CA VAL A 96 10.95 8.23 17.55
C VAL A 96 10.17 9.31 18.30
N VAL A 97 10.51 9.61 19.56
CA VAL A 97 9.86 10.69 20.33
C VAL A 97 10.04 12.05 19.66
N LYS A 98 11.27 12.40 19.23
CA LYS A 98 11.54 13.64 18.50
C LYS A 98 10.75 13.71 17.18
N ALA A 99 10.58 12.59 16.49
CA ALA A 99 9.77 12.51 15.28
C ALA A 99 8.27 12.73 15.55
N ILE A 100 7.74 12.26 16.67
CA ILE A 100 6.35 12.52 17.10
C ILE A 100 6.18 14.02 17.41
N ILE A 101 7.12 14.62 18.14
CA ILE A 101 7.09 16.04 18.51
C ILE A 101 7.14 16.90 17.23
N TYR A 102 8.08 16.63 16.34
CA TYR A 102 8.21 17.32 15.05
C TYR A 102 6.90 17.33 14.25
N GLN A 103 6.23 16.18 14.13
CA GLN A 103 4.95 16.10 13.43
C GLN A 103 3.81 16.79 14.19
N SER A 104 3.85 16.77 15.54
CA SER A 104 2.84 17.40 16.39
C SER A 104 2.93 18.93 16.34
N GLU A 105 4.12 19.49 16.25
CA GLU A 105 4.38 20.91 16.05
C GLU A 105 4.09 21.36 14.60
N SER A 106 4.05 20.40 13.67
CA SER A 106 3.63 20.62 12.28
C SER A 106 2.11 20.70 12.14
N ARG A 107 1.64 21.12 10.96
CA ARG A 107 0.21 21.28 10.63
C ARG A 107 -0.57 19.96 10.45
N PHE A 108 0.05 18.82 10.72
CA PHE A 108 -0.58 17.52 10.50
C PHE A 108 -1.58 17.19 11.62
N ASN A 109 -2.80 16.81 11.23
CA ASN A 109 -3.81 16.30 12.17
C ASN A 109 -3.65 14.80 12.45
N LYS A 110 -2.91 14.10 11.60
CA LYS A 110 -2.60 12.67 11.73
C LYS A 110 -1.09 12.51 11.86
N ILE A 111 -0.67 11.87 12.94
CA ILE A 111 0.72 11.65 13.30
C ILE A 111 1.02 10.19 13.05
N ILE A 112 1.95 9.91 12.13
CA ILE A 112 2.45 8.56 11.89
C ILE A 112 3.62 8.36 12.83
N ILE A 113 3.47 7.47 13.81
CA ILE A 113 4.53 7.18 14.76
C ILE A 113 5.52 6.23 14.10
N PRO A 114 6.77 6.65 13.87
CA PRO A 114 7.72 5.81 13.16
C PRO A 114 8.07 4.54 13.94
N ALA A 115 8.37 3.48 13.19
CA ALA A 115 8.88 2.23 13.71
C ALA A 115 9.94 1.68 12.78
N PHE A 116 10.84 0.88 13.36
CA PHE A 116 11.91 0.21 12.65
C PHE A 116 11.43 -1.13 12.11
N TYR A 117 11.93 -1.51 10.94
CA TYR A 117 11.68 -2.83 10.36
C TYR A 117 12.58 -3.84 11.07
N GLU A 118 11.98 -4.89 11.63
CA GLU A 118 12.65 -5.98 12.32
C GLU A 118 12.21 -7.28 11.64
N ASP A 119 13.14 -8.07 11.11
CA ASP A 119 12.84 -9.33 10.41
C ASP A 119 12.88 -10.57 11.31
N GLU A 120 13.61 -10.52 12.43
CA GLU A 120 13.72 -11.64 13.36
C GLU A 120 13.23 -11.30 14.79
N ASN A 121 13.38 -10.06 15.25
CA ASN A 121 13.18 -9.70 16.66
C ASN A 121 11.88 -8.93 16.94
N ILE A 122 10.77 -9.68 17.03
CA ILE A 122 9.45 -9.11 17.37
C ILE A 122 9.46 -8.41 18.75
N GLU A 123 10.21 -8.92 19.72
CA GLU A 123 10.22 -8.38 21.08
C GLU A 123 10.88 -6.99 21.15
N SER A 124 11.85 -6.71 20.26
CA SER A 124 12.40 -5.36 20.05
C SER A 124 11.29 -4.38 19.66
N PHE A 125 10.50 -4.74 18.64
CA PHE A 125 9.37 -3.94 18.18
C PHE A 125 8.30 -3.76 19.27
N ILE A 126 7.90 -4.82 19.98
CA ILE A 126 6.92 -4.75 21.08
C ILE A 126 7.41 -3.80 22.18
N SER A 127 8.69 -3.84 22.53
CA SER A 127 9.28 -2.95 23.52
C SER A 127 9.14 -1.48 23.12
N ILE A 128 9.41 -1.15 21.85
CA ILE A 128 9.22 0.19 21.30
C ILE A 128 7.75 0.60 21.39
N VAL A 129 6.82 -0.25 20.96
CA VAL A 129 5.37 0.00 21.05
C VAL A 129 4.97 0.36 22.49
N LYS A 130 5.41 -0.42 23.48
CA LYS A 130 5.10 -0.18 24.90
C LYS A 130 5.69 1.14 25.40
N SER A 131 6.94 1.44 25.03
CA SER A 131 7.61 2.67 25.44
C SER A 131 6.93 3.91 24.86
N ILE A 132 6.60 3.87 23.57
CA ILE A 132 5.88 4.94 22.89
C ILE A 132 4.46 5.10 23.44
N ASN A 133 3.77 4.00 23.73
CA ASN A 133 2.45 4.07 24.36
C ASN A 133 2.51 4.78 25.72
N ARG A 134 3.55 4.52 26.53
CA ARG A 134 3.79 5.24 27.79
C ARG A 134 4.01 6.72 27.55
N PHE A 135 4.87 7.08 26.60
CA PHE A 135 5.13 8.47 26.24
C PHE A 135 3.83 9.21 25.85
N LEU A 136 2.99 8.61 25.01
CA LEU A 136 1.75 9.24 24.55
C LEU A 136 0.67 9.35 25.63
N ARG A 137 0.64 8.48 26.65
CA ARG A 137 -0.29 8.66 27.78
C ARG A 137 -0.13 10.01 28.47
N GLU A 138 1.10 10.52 28.50
CA GLU A 138 1.44 11.78 29.16
C GLU A 138 1.51 12.95 28.17
N ASN A 139 1.79 12.70 26.89
CA ASN A 139 2.14 13.74 25.91
C ASN A 139 1.22 13.79 24.68
N LYS A 140 0.14 12.98 24.62
CA LYS A 140 -0.80 13.00 23.48
C LYS A 140 -1.47 14.37 23.38
N VAL A 141 -1.35 14.99 22.21
CA VAL A 141 -1.99 16.28 21.93
C VAL A 141 -3.45 16.05 21.54
N ASN A 142 -4.36 16.73 22.23
CA ASN A 142 -5.78 16.68 21.94
C ASN A 142 -6.07 17.08 20.48
N ARG A 143 -7.07 16.45 19.87
CA ARG A 143 -7.53 16.65 18.48
C ARG A 143 -6.59 16.13 17.38
N LYS A 144 -5.41 15.59 17.72
CA LYS A 144 -4.57 14.86 16.77
C LYS A 144 -4.83 13.36 16.89
N GLU A 145 -4.73 12.67 15.76
CA GLU A 145 -4.82 11.21 15.67
C GLU A 145 -3.42 10.61 15.55
N TYR A 146 -3.15 9.54 16.27
CA TYR A 146 -1.85 8.89 16.35
C TYR A 146 -1.92 7.47 15.82
N TYR A 147 -1.11 7.18 14.81
CA TYR A 147 -1.08 5.88 14.12
C TYR A 147 0.27 5.21 14.33
N MET A 148 0.32 4.11 15.08
CA MET A 148 1.56 3.37 15.28
C MET A 148 1.95 2.61 14.01
N THR A 149 3.15 2.86 13.48
CA THR A 149 3.64 2.09 12.34
C THR A 149 3.92 0.65 12.74
N VAL A 150 3.39 -0.29 11.96
CA VAL A 150 3.65 -1.72 12.11
C VAL A 150 4.29 -2.22 10.81
N PRO A 151 5.63 -2.28 10.76
CA PRO A 151 6.32 -2.89 9.64
C PRO A 151 6.31 -4.41 9.77
N LEU A 152 5.53 -5.06 8.92
CA LEU A 152 5.40 -6.50 8.87
C LEU A 152 6.41 -7.08 7.89
N ALA A 153 7.51 -7.60 8.42
CA ALA A 153 8.50 -8.35 7.66
C ALA A 153 7.91 -9.63 7.08
N TYR A 154 8.43 -10.05 5.92
CA TYR A 154 7.89 -11.19 5.17
C TYR A 154 7.81 -12.48 6.00
N ASP A 155 8.86 -12.83 6.73
CA ASP A 155 8.89 -14.07 7.52
C ASP A 155 8.05 -13.98 8.80
N ILE A 156 7.97 -12.78 9.39
CA ILE A 156 7.10 -12.48 10.54
C ILE A 156 5.63 -12.66 10.18
N ILE A 157 5.15 -12.06 9.07
CA ILE A 157 3.72 -12.12 8.69
C ILE A 157 3.29 -13.53 8.24
N ARG A 158 4.21 -14.38 7.78
CA ARG A 158 3.89 -15.77 7.40
C ARG A 158 3.75 -16.70 8.59
N ASN A 159 4.42 -16.39 9.70
CA ASN A 159 4.36 -17.14 10.93
C ASN A 159 3.10 -16.77 11.73
N LYS A 160 2.24 -17.75 12.02
CA LYS A 160 0.96 -17.50 12.67
C LYS A 160 1.14 -17.10 14.14
N GLU A 161 2.08 -17.74 14.83
CA GLU A 161 2.39 -17.52 16.24
C GLU A 161 2.91 -16.09 16.45
N ASN A 162 3.79 -15.64 15.56
CA ASN A 162 4.28 -14.26 15.51
C ASN A 162 3.14 -13.25 15.32
N VAL A 163 2.21 -13.53 14.41
CA VAL A 163 1.05 -12.68 14.14
C VAL A 163 0.10 -12.61 15.34
N GLU A 164 -0.19 -13.74 15.99
CA GLU A 164 -1.05 -13.74 17.18
C GLU A 164 -0.35 -13.06 18.37
N ARG A 165 0.97 -13.22 18.52
CA ARG A 165 1.78 -12.51 19.53
C ARG A 165 1.73 -11.00 19.32
N LEU A 166 1.97 -10.54 18.10
CA LEU A 166 1.86 -9.12 17.74
C LEU A 166 0.44 -8.60 18.02
N LEU A 167 -0.59 -9.31 17.56
CA LEU A 167 -1.97 -8.89 17.77
C LEU A 167 -2.36 -8.81 19.25
N PHE A 168 -1.90 -9.76 20.07
CA PHE A 168 -2.11 -9.72 21.51
C PHE A 168 -1.57 -8.42 22.13
N GLU A 169 -0.34 -8.04 21.77
CA GLU A 169 0.31 -6.85 22.32
C GLU A 169 -0.23 -5.55 21.71
N LEU A 170 -0.65 -5.58 20.44
CA LEU A 170 -1.23 -4.44 19.72
C LEU A 170 -2.74 -4.29 19.97
N THR A 171 -3.34 -5.12 20.82
CA THR A 171 -4.77 -4.97 21.20
C THR A 171 -4.97 -4.81 22.70
N ASP A 172 -3.91 -4.54 23.45
CA ASP A 172 -4.00 -4.25 24.87
C ASP A 172 -4.90 -3.03 25.13
N PHE A 173 -5.82 -3.15 26.08
CA PHE A 173 -6.74 -2.08 26.50
C PHE A 173 -6.03 -0.79 26.93
N ASN A 174 -4.76 -0.90 27.30
CA ASN A 174 -3.90 0.20 27.71
C ASN A 174 -3.37 1.07 26.55
N ILE A 175 -3.61 0.67 25.31
CA ILE A 175 -3.14 1.38 24.12
C ILE A 175 -3.88 2.71 23.95
N CYS A 176 -3.13 3.77 23.71
CA CYS A 176 -3.64 5.12 23.49
C CYS A 176 -3.49 5.61 22.04
N PHE A 177 -3.01 4.75 21.13
CA PHE A 177 -3.02 5.01 19.69
C PHE A 177 -4.46 5.00 19.16
N ASP A 178 -4.74 5.84 18.17
CA ASP A 178 -6.04 5.86 17.49
C ASP A 178 -6.13 4.78 16.40
N GLY A 179 -4.98 4.27 15.95
CA GLY A 179 -4.91 3.25 14.93
C GLY A 179 -3.49 2.81 14.60
N TYR A 180 -3.39 2.08 13.48
CA TYR A 180 -2.14 1.51 12.99
C TYR A 180 -1.87 1.89 11.54
N PHE A 181 -0.63 2.26 11.26
CA PHE A 181 -0.09 2.47 9.93
C PHE A 181 0.65 1.20 9.50
N ILE A 182 0.01 0.37 8.69
CA ILE A 182 0.46 -0.99 8.41
C ILE A 182 1.17 -1.01 7.07
N VAL A 183 2.45 -1.38 7.09
CA VAL A 183 3.23 -1.70 5.89
C VAL A 183 3.59 -3.17 5.94
N CYS A 184 3.47 -3.88 4.82
CA CYS A 184 3.73 -5.30 4.76
C CYS A 184 4.64 -5.60 3.57
N GLU A 185 5.76 -6.27 3.84
CA GLU A 185 6.61 -6.77 2.77
C GLU A 185 5.94 -7.98 2.11
N ASN A 186 5.78 -7.94 0.79
CA ASN A 186 4.97 -8.93 0.07
C ASN A 186 5.79 -9.95 -0.73
N LYS A 187 7.09 -9.70 -0.98
CA LYS A 187 8.04 -10.52 -1.78
C LYS A 187 7.34 -11.38 -2.85
N PRO A 188 6.76 -10.76 -3.91
CA PRO A 188 6.09 -11.50 -4.97
C PRO A 188 7.07 -12.43 -5.70
N GLU A 189 6.57 -13.55 -6.23
CA GLU A 189 7.40 -14.47 -7.01
C GLU A 189 7.85 -13.82 -8.33
N GLN A 190 8.86 -14.40 -8.99
CA GLN A 190 9.35 -13.88 -10.27
C GLN A 190 8.23 -13.82 -11.30
N GLY A 191 8.08 -12.66 -11.95
CA GLY A 191 7.00 -12.43 -12.91
C GLY A 191 5.62 -12.22 -12.25
N GLN A 192 5.58 -11.88 -10.96
CA GLN A 192 4.38 -11.41 -10.26
C GLN A 192 4.63 -9.99 -9.70
N LYS A 193 3.55 -9.32 -9.31
CA LYS A 193 3.56 -7.94 -8.80
C LYS A 193 2.94 -7.78 -7.43
N ILE A 194 2.11 -8.74 -7.05
CA ILE A 194 1.53 -8.91 -5.72
C ILE A 194 1.79 -10.33 -5.25
N SER A 195 1.71 -10.56 -3.94
CA SER A 195 1.97 -11.89 -3.37
C SER A 195 0.78 -12.81 -3.55
N ASN A 196 1.09 -14.07 -3.86
CA ASN A 196 0.15 -15.19 -3.82
C ASN A 196 0.31 -16.07 -2.57
N ASP A 197 1.22 -15.72 -1.66
CA ASP A 197 1.46 -16.53 -0.48
C ASP A 197 0.21 -16.53 0.42
N ILE A 198 -0.44 -17.69 0.50
CA ILE A 198 -1.66 -17.89 1.27
C ILE A 198 -1.48 -17.59 2.76
N LYS A 199 -0.28 -17.77 3.32
CA LYS A 199 0.03 -17.43 4.72
C LYS A 199 -0.03 -15.93 4.91
N ILE A 200 0.58 -15.15 4.02
CA ILE A 200 0.53 -13.67 4.04
C ILE A 200 -0.90 -13.19 3.89
N ILE A 201 -1.59 -13.67 2.85
CA ILE A 201 -2.99 -13.34 2.59
C ILE A 201 -3.85 -13.58 3.84
N ARG A 202 -3.78 -14.78 4.43
CA ARG A 202 -4.57 -15.14 5.60
C ARG A 202 -4.22 -14.30 6.82
N ASN A 203 -2.93 -14.14 7.10
CA ASN A 203 -2.48 -13.51 8.33
C ASN A 203 -2.64 -11.99 8.27
N LEU A 204 -2.42 -11.34 7.12
CA LEU A 204 -2.68 -9.91 6.95
C LEU A 204 -4.18 -9.59 7.01
N SER A 205 -5.04 -10.43 6.39
CA SER A 205 -6.51 -10.33 6.56
C SER A 205 -6.92 -10.46 8.02
N ARG A 206 -6.33 -11.41 8.75
CA ARG A 206 -6.55 -11.60 10.20
C ARG A 206 -6.12 -10.35 10.96
N PHE A 207 -4.97 -9.78 10.63
CA PHE A 207 -4.42 -8.58 11.26
C PHE A 207 -5.40 -7.40 11.17
N PHE A 208 -5.84 -7.05 9.97
CA PHE A 208 -6.82 -5.96 9.78
C PHE A 208 -8.15 -6.24 10.49
N CYS A 209 -8.67 -7.47 10.40
CA CYS A 209 -9.94 -7.84 11.02
C CYS A 209 -9.89 -7.71 12.56
N VAL A 210 -8.81 -8.16 13.20
CA VAL A 210 -8.65 -8.04 14.66
C VAL A 210 -8.59 -6.61 15.10
N LEU A 211 -7.73 -5.81 14.47
CA LEU A 211 -7.59 -4.40 14.82
C LEU A 211 -8.92 -3.66 14.64
N LYS A 212 -9.65 -3.97 13.56
CA LYS A 212 -10.94 -3.34 13.31
C LYS A 212 -12.01 -3.77 14.32
N ASN A 213 -12.04 -5.03 14.72
CA ASN A 213 -12.95 -5.51 15.77
C ASN A 213 -12.68 -4.85 17.12
N GLN A 214 -11.43 -4.49 17.40
CA GLN A 214 -11.02 -3.69 18.55
C GLN A 214 -11.20 -2.17 18.34
N ARG A 215 -11.88 -1.77 17.26
CA ARG A 215 -12.24 -0.39 16.91
C ARG A 215 -11.05 0.53 16.60
N PHE A 216 -9.85 -0.03 16.40
CA PHE A 216 -8.72 0.74 15.91
C PHE A 216 -8.96 1.17 14.46
N LYS A 217 -8.45 2.36 14.12
CA LYS A 217 -8.36 2.79 12.73
C LYS A 217 -7.19 2.08 12.05
N THR A 218 -7.34 1.76 10.77
CA THR A 218 -6.27 1.11 10.00
C THR A 218 -5.93 1.89 8.74
N ILE A 219 -4.63 2.09 8.52
CA ILE A 219 -4.08 2.62 7.27
C ILE A 219 -3.31 1.48 6.61
N TYR A 220 -3.80 0.98 5.48
CA TYR A 220 -3.01 0.06 4.65
C TYR A 220 -2.09 0.87 3.74
N ALA A 221 -0.83 0.94 4.12
CA ALA A 221 0.16 1.80 3.51
C ALA A 221 1.04 1.06 2.50
N TYR A 222 1.49 1.80 1.49
CA TYR A 222 2.20 1.29 0.30
C TYR A 222 1.45 0.13 -0.38
N ALA A 223 0.12 0.19 -0.32
CA ALA A 223 -0.75 -0.86 -0.83
C ALA A 223 -0.73 -0.92 -2.36
N ASN A 224 -0.91 -2.13 -2.88
CA ASN A 224 -1.11 -2.36 -4.30
C ASN A 224 -2.60 -2.56 -4.61
N TRP A 225 -2.94 -3.10 -5.78
CA TRP A 225 -4.35 -3.44 -6.08
C TRP A 225 -4.88 -4.64 -5.27
N ASP A 226 -4.01 -5.36 -4.55
CA ASP A 226 -4.39 -6.35 -3.54
C ASP A 226 -5.17 -5.75 -2.35
N ALA A 227 -5.11 -4.43 -2.17
CA ALA A 227 -6.00 -3.70 -1.28
C ALA A 227 -7.48 -3.97 -1.55
N LEU A 228 -7.87 -4.25 -2.79
CA LEU A 228 -9.23 -4.63 -3.17
C LEU A 228 -9.68 -5.90 -2.42
N PHE A 229 -8.79 -6.90 -2.38
CA PHE A 229 -9.03 -8.18 -1.74
C PHE A 229 -9.11 -8.05 -0.21
N TYR A 230 -8.23 -7.26 0.42
CA TYR A 230 -8.28 -7.04 1.87
C TYR A 230 -9.51 -6.22 2.29
N LEU A 231 -9.84 -5.17 1.54
CA LEU A 231 -11.04 -4.35 1.77
C LEU A 231 -12.34 -5.15 1.65
N ALA A 232 -12.36 -6.18 0.81
CA ALA A 232 -13.50 -7.07 0.68
C ALA A 232 -13.83 -7.79 1.99
N GLN A 233 -12.83 -8.03 2.84
CA GLN A 233 -12.94 -8.88 4.02
C GLN A 233 -13.16 -8.12 5.33
N THR A 234 -12.74 -6.86 5.39
CA THR A 234 -12.83 -6.01 6.57
C THR A 234 -12.84 -4.54 6.18
N ASP A 235 -13.37 -3.70 7.07
CA ASP A 235 -13.27 -2.26 6.89
C ASP A 235 -11.84 -1.78 7.16
N ILE A 236 -11.27 -1.13 6.16
CA ILE A 236 -9.99 -0.42 6.24
C ILE A 236 -10.31 1.07 6.16
N ASP A 237 -9.83 1.84 7.13
CA ASP A 237 -10.19 3.26 7.25
C ASP A 237 -9.50 4.11 6.19
N TYR A 238 -8.24 3.79 5.89
CA TYR A 238 -7.42 4.48 4.89
C TYR A 238 -6.64 3.49 4.03
N ILE A 239 -6.62 3.69 2.72
CA ILE A 239 -5.80 2.90 1.78
C ILE A 239 -4.93 3.87 1.00
N THR A 240 -3.62 3.65 1.01
CA THR A 240 -2.71 4.47 0.20
C THR A 240 -2.65 3.96 -1.24
N ILE A 241 -2.60 4.86 -2.21
CA ILE A 241 -2.38 4.53 -3.62
C ILE A 241 -1.22 5.35 -4.19
N GLY A 242 -0.30 4.70 -4.88
CA GLY A 242 0.88 5.30 -5.49
C GLY A 242 0.82 5.35 -7.01
N THR A 243 1.57 6.24 -7.65
CA THR A 243 1.72 6.28 -9.12
C THR A 243 2.74 5.23 -9.60
N TYR A 244 3.85 5.12 -8.89
CA TYR A 244 4.92 4.18 -9.22
C TYR A 244 4.81 2.86 -8.45
N GLU A 245 5.37 1.79 -8.99
CA GLU A 245 5.38 0.47 -8.36
C GLU A 245 6.09 0.46 -7.00
N ASN A 246 7.22 1.15 -6.87
CA ASN A 246 7.94 1.27 -5.59
C ASN A 246 7.14 2.04 -4.51
N LEU A 247 6.09 2.77 -4.89
CA LEU A 247 5.15 3.42 -3.98
C LEU A 247 3.91 2.55 -3.67
N ARG A 248 3.80 1.39 -4.31
CA ARG A 248 2.67 0.44 -4.22
C ARG A 248 3.08 -0.95 -3.76
N ASN A 249 4.33 -1.11 -3.34
CA ASN A 249 4.87 -2.34 -2.77
C ASN A 249 5.91 -1.92 -1.75
N PHE A 250 5.65 -2.15 -0.46
CA PHE A 250 6.66 -1.95 0.56
C PHE A 250 7.77 -2.99 0.40
N PHE A 251 9.01 -2.53 0.30
CA PHE A 251 10.18 -3.39 0.19
C PHE A 251 11.34 -2.77 0.97
N ILE A 252 11.83 -3.47 1.99
CA ILE A 252 12.82 -2.91 2.91
C ILE A 252 14.11 -2.50 2.19
N ARG A 253 14.52 -3.27 1.17
CA ARG A 253 15.75 -2.98 0.42
C ARG A 253 15.76 -1.62 -0.27
N ARG A 254 14.58 -1.02 -0.52
CA ARG A 254 14.51 0.36 -1.02
C ARG A 254 15.17 1.37 -0.08
N PHE A 255 15.20 1.07 1.21
CA PHE A 255 15.73 1.94 2.25
C PHE A 255 17.15 1.56 2.66
N THR A 256 17.60 0.35 2.34
CA THR A 256 18.87 -0.24 2.83
C THR A 256 19.89 -0.54 1.74
N ASP A 257 19.47 -0.48 0.48
CA ASP A 257 20.33 -0.82 -0.65
C ASP A 257 20.27 0.34 -1.66
N ASP A 258 21.41 0.66 -2.27
CA ASP A 258 21.47 1.56 -3.43
C ASP A 258 21.00 0.79 -4.68
N ILE A 259 19.70 0.53 -4.75
CA ILE A 259 19.07 -0.12 -5.90
C ILE A 259 18.89 0.92 -7.00
N SER A 260 19.66 0.80 -8.08
CA SER A 260 19.33 1.50 -9.32
C SER A 260 18.01 0.94 -9.87
N GLY A 261 17.06 1.84 -10.15
CA GLY A 261 15.80 1.44 -10.77
C GLY A 261 16.07 0.87 -12.16
N GLY A 262 15.76 -0.42 -12.36
CA GLY A 262 15.81 -1.02 -13.69
C GLY A 262 14.79 -0.38 -14.63
N ALA A 263 15.06 -0.43 -15.93
CA ALA A 263 14.10 -0.02 -16.94
C ALA A 263 12.82 -0.85 -16.79
N SER A 264 11.69 -0.19 -16.56
CA SER A 264 10.38 -0.83 -16.55
C SER A 264 9.74 -0.66 -17.93
N ASP A 265 9.32 -1.78 -18.53
CA ASP A 265 8.50 -1.77 -19.75
C ASP A 265 7.14 -1.07 -19.53
N GLY A 266 6.76 -0.84 -18.27
CA GLY A 266 5.51 -0.21 -17.88
C GLY A 266 4.31 -1.15 -17.94
N TYR A 267 3.27 -0.75 -17.21
CA TYR A 267 2.07 -1.55 -17.01
C TYR A 267 0.81 -0.69 -17.12
N TYR A 268 -0.22 -1.27 -17.73
CA TYR A 268 -1.58 -0.75 -17.79
C TYR A 268 -2.44 -1.53 -16.80
N PHE A 269 -3.02 -0.85 -15.82
CA PHE A 269 -3.99 -1.51 -14.94
C PHE A 269 -5.31 -1.71 -15.66
N SER A 270 -5.84 -2.93 -15.63
CA SER A 270 -7.15 -3.28 -16.19
C SER A 270 -8.12 -3.66 -15.07
N GLU A 271 -9.21 -2.92 -14.94
CA GLU A 271 -10.36 -3.25 -14.08
C GLU A 271 -11.03 -4.54 -14.53
N GLN A 272 -11.04 -4.81 -15.83
CA GLN A 272 -11.69 -5.98 -16.42
C GLN A 272 -10.99 -7.28 -16.03
N LEU A 273 -9.66 -7.23 -15.92
CA LEU A 273 -8.80 -8.35 -15.56
C LEU A 273 -8.34 -8.32 -14.09
N LEU A 274 -8.64 -7.25 -13.36
CA LEU A 274 -8.18 -6.99 -11.99
C LEU A 274 -6.65 -7.17 -11.83
N ASN A 275 -5.89 -6.67 -12.81
CA ASN A 275 -4.45 -6.88 -12.86
C ASN A 275 -3.70 -5.79 -13.66
N MET A 276 -2.39 -5.76 -13.51
CA MET A 276 -1.45 -5.03 -14.35
C MET A 276 -1.11 -5.82 -15.62
N ILE A 277 -1.35 -5.22 -16.77
CA ILE A 277 -1.01 -5.76 -18.09
C ILE A 277 0.24 -5.06 -18.59
N ARG A 278 1.28 -5.81 -18.95
CA ARG A 278 2.51 -5.25 -19.50
C ARG A 278 2.20 -4.49 -20.79
N ALA A 279 2.87 -3.36 -20.99
CA ALA A 279 2.72 -2.54 -22.19
C ALA A 279 2.86 -3.35 -23.49
N LYS A 280 3.84 -4.26 -23.54
CA LYS A 280 4.07 -5.14 -24.70
C LYS A 280 2.93 -6.10 -24.99
N ASP A 281 2.18 -6.53 -23.96
CA ASP A 281 1.05 -7.43 -24.16
C ASP A 281 -0.16 -6.68 -24.76
N LEU A 282 -0.26 -5.36 -24.58
CA LEU A 282 -1.28 -4.54 -25.25
C LEU A 282 -1.12 -4.56 -26.77
N ILE A 283 0.12 -4.70 -27.29
CA ILE A 283 0.37 -4.83 -28.73
C ILE A 283 -0.30 -6.09 -29.27
N SER A 284 -0.12 -7.23 -28.58
CA SER A 284 -0.73 -8.50 -28.98
C SER A 284 -2.26 -8.43 -28.93
N LEU A 285 -2.83 -7.82 -27.89
CA LEU A 285 -4.28 -7.60 -27.78
C LEU A 285 -4.81 -6.71 -28.92
N ARG A 286 -4.07 -5.66 -29.31
CA ARG A 286 -4.42 -4.78 -30.42
C ARG A 286 -4.37 -5.51 -31.76
N SER A 287 -3.29 -6.24 -32.05
CA SER A 287 -3.14 -7.00 -33.29
C SER A 287 -4.20 -8.09 -33.49
N ASN A 288 -4.81 -8.57 -32.41
CA ASN A 288 -5.91 -9.55 -32.45
C ASN A 288 -7.31 -8.90 -32.38
N ASN A 289 -7.41 -7.57 -32.45
CA ASN A 289 -8.66 -6.82 -32.37
C ASN A 289 -9.49 -7.11 -31.11
N ILE A 290 -8.82 -7.30 -29.97
CA ILE A 290 -9.44 -7.60 -28.66
C ILE A 290 -8.98 -6.65 -27.55
N ILE A 291 -8.40 -5.50 -27.89
CA ILE A 291 -7.92 -4.51 -26.93
C ILE A 291 -9.02 -4.01 -25.98
N GLY A 292 -10.28 -3.95 -26.47
CA GLY A 292 -11.44 -3.60 -25.64
C GLY A 292 -11.72 -4.58 -24.49
N MET A 293 -11.16 -5.79 -24.50
CA MET A 293 -11.33 -6.75 -23.40
C MET A 293 -10.61 -6.32 -22.11
N VAL A 294 -9.67 -5.36 -22.19
CA VAL A 294 -8.91 -4.87 -21.03
C VAL A 294 -9.26 -3.43 -20.63
N GLU A 295 -10.21 -2.78 -21.31
CA GLU A 295 -10.55 -1.36 -21.12
C GLU A 295 -11.08 -1.03 -19.72
N ASN A 296 -10.68 0.13 -19.17
CA ASN A 296 -11.30 0.66 -17.97
C ASN A 296 -12.47 1.56 -18.35
N ARG A 297 -13.68 1.11 -18.03
CA ARG A 297 -14.89 1.87 -18.38
C ARG A 297 -14.95 3.15 -17.54
N LYS A 298 -15.30 4.27 -18.17
CA LYS A 298 -15.35 5.60 -17.54
C LYS A 298 -13.98 6.11 -17.07
N ASN A 299 -12.92 5.72 -17.77
CA ASN A 299 -11.57 6.21 -17.51
C ASN A 299 -11.01 6.86 -18.78
N ILE A 300 -11.00 8.19 -18.81
CA ILE A 300 -10.52 8.97 -19.97
C ILE A 300 -9.08 8.64 -20.35
N PHE A 301 -8.25 8.21 -19.39
CA PHE A 301 -6.85 7.87 -19.65
C PHE A 301 -6.72 6.49 -20.29
N SER A 302 -7.63 5.56 -19.97
CA SER A 302 -7.72 4.26 -20.64
C SER A 302 -7.99 4.44 -22.13
N ASP A 303 -8.95 5.29 -22.49
CA ASP A 303 -9.29 5.56 -23.89
C ASP A 303 -8.09 6.09 -24.69
N ILE A 304 -7.31 6.99 -24.08
CA ILE A 304 -6.08 7.53 -24.69
C ILE A 304 -5.01 6.44 -24.86
N ILE A 305 -4.76 5.63 -23.82
CA ILE A 305 -3.71 4.60 -23.83
C ILE A 305 -4.01 3.49 -24.84
N LEU A 306 -5.27 3.08 -24.95
CA LEU A 306 -5.67 1.95 -25.79
C LEU A 306 -5.82 2.33 -27.27
N GLY A 307 -5.90 3.63 -27.59
CA GLY A 307 -5.94 4.15 -28.96
C GLY A 307 -4.79 3.65 -29.86
N GLU A 308 -5.06 3.51 -31.15
CA GLU A 308 -4.17 2.85 -32.12
C GLU A 308 -2.76 3.45 -32.17
N ASN A 309 -2.66 4.77 -32.08
CA ASN A 309 -1.41 5.53 -32.22
C ASN A 309 -0.74 5.86 -30.89
N TYR A 310 -1.18 5.26 -29.78
CA TYR A 310 -0.57 5.53 -28.49
C TYR A 310 0.83 4.92 -28.39
N VAL A 311 1.84 5.80 -28.35
CA VAL A 311 3.23 5.40 -28.09
C VAL A 311 3.44 5.29 -26.58
N TRP A 312 3.71 4.08 -26.11
CA TRP A 312 3.88 3.80 -24.68
C TRP A 312 5.12 4.49 -24.09
N ASN A 313 4.94 5.10 -22.90
CA ASN A 313 6.03 5.66 -22.10
C ASN A 313 5.60 5.74 -20.63
N ILE A 314 6.40 5.23 -19.70
CA ILE A 314 6.08 5.21 -18.26
C ILE A 314 6.01 6.60 -17.63
N HIS A 315 6.62 7.61 -18.25
CA HIS A 315 6.62 9.00 -17.82
C HIS A 315 5.43 9.78 -18.37
N LYS A 316 4.56 9.16 -19.15
CA LYS A 316 3.31 9.79 -19.58
C LYS A 316 2.30 9.84 -18.42
N PRO A 317 1.67 11.01 -18.15
CA PRO A 317 0.72 11.15 -17.06
C PRO A 317 -0.47 10.20 -17.22
N GLU A 318 -0.90 9.90 -18.44
CA GLU A 318 -2.06 9.07 -18.74
C GLU A 318 -1.90 7.66 -18.14
N VAL A 319 -0.72 7.04 -18.25
CA VAL A 319 -0.46 5.69 -17.70
C VAL A 319 -0.69 5.65 -16.19
N ASN A 320 -0.18 6.66 -15.49
CA ASN A 320 -0.21 6.72 -14.03
C ASN A 320 -1.59 7.18 -13.52
N LYS A 321 -2.20 8.17 -14.19
CA LYS A 321 -3.54 8.65 -13.89
C LYS A 321 -4.62 7.59 -14.20
N ASN A 322 -4.42 6.76 -15.23
CA ASN A 322 -5.27 5.59 -15.51
C ASN A 322 -5.36 4.68 -14.29
N TYR A 323 -4.22 4.27 -13.72
CA TYR A 323 -4.22 3.42 -12.53
C TYR A 323 -4.94 4.10 -11.35
N LEU A 324 -4.58 5.35 -11.03
CA LEU A 324 -5.15 6.06 -9.88
C LEU A 324 -6.67 6.19 -9.97
N LEU A 325 -7.20 6.55 -11.14
CA LEU A 325 -8.65 6.67 -11.35
C LEU A 325 -9.34 5.31 -11.22
N SER A 326 -8.82 4.28 -11.90
CA SER A 326 -9.42 2.95 -11.91
C SER A 326 -9.43 2.29 -10.53
N ILE A 327 -8.29 2.27 -9.84
CA ILE A 327 -8.21 1.64 -8.51
C ILE A 327 -9.07 2.40 -7.50
N SER A 328 -9.12 3.74 -7.60
CA SER A 328 -9.98 4.57 -6.74
C SER A 328 -11.45 4.23 -6.93
N HIS A 329 -11.89 4.06 -8.18
CA HIS A 329 -13.26 3.66 -8.49
C HIS A 329 -13.60 2.31 -7.88
N LEU A 330 -12.78 1.28 -8.13
CA LEU A 330 -12.98 -0.07 -7.58
C LEU A 330 -13.04 -0.06 -6.05
N LEU A 331 -12.08 0.58 -5.39
CA LEU A 331 -12.02 0.64 -3.91
C LEU A 331 -13.23 1.39 -3.34
N LYS A 332 -13.60 2.55 -3.92
CA LYS A 332 -14.77 3.32 -3.47
C LYS A 332 -16.06 2.53 -3.67
N GLN A 333 -16.23 1.83 -4.79
CA GLN A 333 -17.39 0.98 -5.05
C GLN A 333 -17.48 -0.14 -4.01
N VAL A 334 -16.41 -0.91 -3.82
CA VAL A 334 -16.39 -2.03 -2.87
C VAL A 334 -16.63 -1.57 -1.43
N SER A 335 -16.04 -0.45 -1.01
CA SER A 335 -16.20 0.07 0.36
C SER A 335 -17.63 0.46 0.75
N LYS A 336 -18.50 0.74 -0.22
CA LYS A 336 -19.89 1.15 0.01
C LYS A 336 -20.83 -0.04 0.24
N ILE A 337 -20.37 -1.26 -0.02
CA ILE A 337 -21.20 -2.46 0.07
C ILE A 337 -21.19 -2.96 1.51
N TYR A 338 -22.38 -3.07 2.09
CA TYR A 338 -22.66 -3.65 3.39
C TYR A 338 -23.83 -4.64 3.30
N PRO A 339 -23.87 -5.68 4.17
CA PRO A 339 -22.83 -6.08 5.11
C PRO A 339 -21.55 -6.63 4.44
N ILE A 340 -20.48 -6.84 5.20
CA ILE A 340 -19.18 -7.36 4.71
C ILE A 340 -19.36 -8.66 3.90
N ARG A 341 -20.33 -9.53 4.24
CA ARG A 341 -20.64 -10.73 3.45
C ARG A 341 -21.00 -10.40 2.00
N ASN A 342 -21.85 -9.40 1.77
CA ASN A 342 -22.23 -8.96 0.43
C ASN A 342 -21.05 -8.33 -0.33
N ARG A 343 -20.16 -7.64 0.39
CA ARG A 343 -18.92 -7.11 -0.18
C ARG A 343 -18.01 -8.22 -0.70
N LYS A 344 -17.81 -9.29 0.08
CA LYS A 344 -17.05 -10.48 -0.36
C LYS A 344 -17.67 -11.11 -1.61
N ILE A 345 -18.99 -11.31 -1.62
CA ILE A 345 -19.72 -11.87 -2.77
C ILE A 345 -19.56 -10.99 -4.01
N HIS A 346 -19.68 -9.66 -3.86
CA HIS A 346 -19.47 -8.75 -4.97
C HIS A 346 -18.06 -8.85 -5.55
N VAL A 347 -17.03 -8.89 -4.70
CA VAL A 347 -15.64 -9.05 -5.15
C VAL A 347 -15.41 -10.43 -5.77
N LEU A 348 -16.05 -11.49 -5.27
CA LEU A 348 -16.06 -12.81 -5.92
C LEU A 348 -16.60 -12.73 -7.36
N PHE A 349 -17.69 -12.00 -7.60
CA PHE A 349 -18.21 -11.79 -8.96
C PHE A 349 -17.25 -11.00 -9.86
N LEU A 350 -16.53 -10.02 -9.31
CA LEU A 350 -15.49 -9.30 -10.05
C LEU A 350 -14.34 -10.25 -10.44
N ILE A 351 -13.91 -11.10 -9.52
CA ILE A 351 -12.85 -12.10 -9.75
C ILE A 351 -13.29 -13.09 -10.82
N GLU A 352 -14.50 -13.63 -10.73
CA GLU A 352 -15.03 -14.58 -11.70
C GLU A 352 -15.16 -13.95 -13.09
N SER A 353 -15.67 -12.72 -13.17
CA SER A 353 -15.72 -11.98 -14.43
C SER A 353 -14.32 -11.79 -15.04
N ALA A 354 -13.31 -11.52 -14.22
CA ALA A 354 -11.93 -11.40 -14.69
C ALA A 354 -11.39 -12.74 -15.21
N ILE A 355 -11.60 -13.85 -14.49
CA ILE A 355 -11.21 -15.21 -14.92
C ILE A 355 -11.85 -15.54 -16.28
N GLN A 356 -13.14 -15.30 -16.44
CA GLN A 356 -13.85 -15.53 -17.70
C GLN A 356 -13.28 -14.68 -18.85
N LYS A 357 -12.87 -13.43 -18.59
CA LYS A 357 -12.22 -12.60 -19.62
C LYS A 357 -10.84 -13.13 -20.00
N TYR A 358 -10.05 -13.59 -19.04
CA TYR A 358 -8.79 -14.27 -19.33
C TYR A 358 -8.99 -15.49 -20.25
N ASN A 359 -10.04 -16.28 -20.02
CA ASN A 359 -10.39 -17.41 -20.87
C ASN A 359 -10.77 -16.95 -22.29
N LYS A 360 -11.61 -15.92 -22.42
CA LYS A 360 -11.95 -15.33 -23.74
C LYS A 360 -10.75 -14.78 -24.51
N ILE A 361 -9.80 -14.16 -23.81
CA ILE A 361 -8.54 -13.69 -24.42
C ILE A 361 -7.74 -14.89 -24.95
N ARG A 362 -7.69 -16.00 -24.18
CA ARG A 362 -7.01 -17.23 -24.58
C ARG A 362 -7.68 -17.92 -25.77
N GLU A 363 -9.01 -17.95 -25.83
CA GLU A 363 -9.78 -18.46 -26.98
C GLU A 363 -9.49 -17.70 -28.28
N LYS A 364 -8.97 -16.47 -28.16
CA LYS A 364 -8.51 -15.63 -29.27
C LYS A 364 -7.00 -15.77 -29.53
N TYR A 365 -6.40 -16.85 -29.05
CA TYR A 365 -4.98 -17.20 -29.21
C TYR A 365 -3.99 -16.19 -28.62
N VAL A 366 -4.44 -15.31 -27.72
CA VAL A 366 -3.56 -14.39 -26.98
C VAL A 366 -3.30 -14.97 -25.59
N HIS A 367 -2.03 -15.28 -25.31
CA HIS A 367 -1.61 -15.81 -24.02
C HIS A 367 -0.82 -14.76 -23.24
N LEU A 368 -1.48 -14.09 -22.30
CA LEU A 368 -0.82 -13.18 -21.36
C LEU A 368 0.19 -13.95 -20.49
N GLN A 369 1.39 -13.40 -20.33
CA GLN A 369 2.52 -14.06 -19.64
C GLN A 369 2.99 -13.24 -18.44
N ASN A 370 3.72 -13.91 -17.53
CA ASN A 370 4.34 -13.31 -16.34
C ASN A 370 3.34 -12.42 -15.58
N GLU A 371 3.66 -11.14 -15.42
CA GLU A 371 2.89 -10.22 -14.57
C GLU A 371 1.46 -9.98 -15.07
N SER A 372 1.23 -10.18 -16.38
CA SER A 372 -0.09 -10.04 -16.98
C SER A 372 -1.01 -11.25 -16.76
N ARG A 373 -0.50 -12.38 -16.25
CA ARG A 373 -1.31 -13.59 -15.97
C ARG A 373 -2.27 -13.39 -14.80
N ASN A 374 -3.30 -14.20 -14.72
CA ASN A 374 -4.28 -14.20 -13.63
C ASN A 374 -3.83 -14.94 -12.35
N TYR A 375 -2.53 -14.94 -12.05
CA TYR A 375 -1.92 -15.81 -11.03
C TYR A 375 -2.59 -15.69 -9.65
N HIS A 376 -3.09 -14.51 -9.28
CA HIS A 376 -3.69 -14.24 -7.97
C HIS A 376 -5.18 -14.55 -7.86
N LEU A 377 -5.91 -14.61 -8.99
CA LEU A 377 -7.37 -14.63 -8.98
C LEU A 377 -7.94 -15.89 -8.32
N ASP A 378 -7.38 -17.07 -8.62
CA ASP A 378 -7.85 -18.33 -8.04
C ASP A 378 -7.58 -18.42 -6.53
N VAL A 379 -6.42 -17.91 -6.09
CA VAL A 379 -6.07 -17.84 -4.66
C VAL A 379 -7.06 -16.93 -3.92
N TRP A 380 -7.38 -15.78 -4.49
CA TRP A 380 -8.36 -14.85 -3.93
C TRP A 380 -9.76 -15.46 -3.91
N LYS A 381 -10.21 -16.07 -5.03
CA LYS A 381 -11.51 -16.75 -5.14
C LYS A 381 -11.66 -17.81 -4.06
N MET A 382 -10.70 -18.73 -3.97
CA MET A 382 -10.68 -19.78 -2.95
C MET A 382 -10.75 -19.19 -1.54
N HIS A 383 -9.97 -18.16 -1.23
CA HIS A 383 -9.96 -17.57 0.11
C HIS A 383 -11.30 -16.92 0.46
N LEU A 384 -11.89 -16.15 -0.46
CA LEU A 384 -13.15 -15.47 -0.23
C LEU A 384 -14.34 -16.44 -0.13
N LEU A 385 -14.38 -17.49 -0.95
CA LEU A 385 -15.38 -18.56 -0.87
C LEU A 385 -15.39 -19.22 0.52
N LYS A 386 -14.20 -19.57 1.04
CA LYS A 386 -14.06 -20.08 2.42
C LYS A 386 -14.54 -19.08 3.47
N LYS A 387 -14.46 -17.78 3.22
CA LYS A 387 -14.90 -16.72 4.15
C LYS A 387 -16.40 -16.42 4.10
N VAL A 388 -17.13 -17.02 3.16
CA VAL A 388 -18.60 -16.96 3.06
C VAL A 388 -19.24 -18.34 3.14
N ASP A 389 -18.47 -19.38 3.46
CA ASP A 389 -18.91 -20.77 3.59
C ASP A 389 -19.64 -21.30 2.35
N MET A 390 -19.11 -20.98 1.17
CA MET A 390 -19.67 -21.35 -0.13
C MET A 390 -18.69 -22.24 -0.89
N LYS A 391 -19.18 -23.31 -1.54
CA LYS A 391 -18.34 -24.14 -2.42
C LYS A 391 -18.19 -23.47 -3.79
N PRO A 392 -17.13 -23.79 -4.56
CA PRO A 392 -16.97 -23.28 -5.92
C PRO A 392 -18.20 -23.53 -6.80
N ASP A 393 -18.71 -24.77 -6.81
CA ASP A 393 -19.85 -25.17 -7.64
C ASP A 393 -21.11 -24.36 -7.32
N ASP A 394 -21.37 -24.09 -6.04
CA ASP A 394 -22.53 -23.31 -5.58
C ASP A 394 -22.47 -21.82 -6.02
N PHE A 395 -21.27 -21.31 -6.32
CA PHE A 395 -21.07 -19.93 -6.76
C PHE A 395 -21.16 -19.77 -8.29
N GLU A 396 -20.88 -20.84 -9.02
CA GLU A 396 -20.85 -20.84 -10.49
C GLU A 396 -22.22 -21.13 -11.11
N THR A 397 -23.14 -21.72 -10.34
CA THR A 397 -24.57 -21.91 -10.69
C THR A 397 -25.41 -20.72 -10.25
#